data_AF-A0A969WNS9-F1
#
_entry.id   AF-A0A969WNS9-F1
#
_cell.length_a   1.000
_cell.length_b   1.000
_cell.length_c   1.000
_cell.angle_alpha   90.00
_cell.angle_beta   90.00
_cell.angle_gamma   90.00
#
_symmetry.space_group_name_H-M   'P 1'
#
loop_
_entity.id
_entity.type
_entity.pdbx_description
1 polymer ?
#
loop_
_entity_poly.entity_id
_entity_poly.type
_entity_poly.pdbx_seq_one_letter_code
_entity_poly.pdbx_strand_id
1 'polypeptide(L)' 'MNKLLFIINPKAGNGDITKAIEDIELIAKEKNVEYDTYYT' A
#
# COMPACT_ATOMS: atom_id res chain seq x y z
N MET A 1 16.37 -7.90 -4.07
CA MET A 1 15.56 -6.77 -3.56
C MET A 1 14.41 -7.34 -2.77
N ASN A 2 14.07 -6.77 -1.62
CA ASN A 2 12.93 -7.23 -0.84
C ASN A 2 11.66 -6.65 -1.48
N LYS A 3 10.65 -7.51 -1.68
CA LYS A 3 9.36 -7.14 -2.27
C LYS A 3 8.24 -7.39 -1.27
N LEU A 4 7.36 -6.41 -1.07
CA LEU A 4 6.20 -6.50 -0.18
C LEU A 4 4.90 -6.62 -0.97
N LEU A 5 3.92 -7.34 -0.41
CA LEU A 5 2.56 -7.38 -0.93
C LEU A 5 1.62 -6.70 0.07
N PHE A 6 0.93 -5.66 -0.38
CA PHE A 6 -0.10 -4.98 0.41
C PHE A 6 -1.49 -5.45 -0.02
N ILE A 7 -2.25 -5.98 0.94
CA ILE A 7 -3.64 -6.38 0.74
C ILE A 7 -4.54 -5.27 1.30
N ILE A 8 -5.28 -4.61 0.42
CA ILE A 8 -6.12 -3.45 0.74
C ILE A 8 -7.59 -3.88 0.71
N ASN A 9 -8.30 -3.65 1.80
CA ASN A 9 -9.76 -3.71 1.83
C ASN A 9 -10.31 -2.29 1.58
N PRO A 10 -10.93 -1.99 0.43
CA PRO A 10 -11.48 -0.68 0.10
C PRO A 10 -12.50 -0.13 1.10
N LYS A 11 -13.11 -1.00 1.91
CA LYS A 11 -14.13 -0.64 2.91
C LYS A 11 -13.53 -0.43 4.30
N ALA A 12 -12.24 -0.66 4.48
CA ALA A 12 -11.56 -0.41 5.76
C ALA A 12 -11.37 1.10 6.00
N GLY A 13 -11.34 1.50 7.28
CA GLY A 13 -11.19 2.91 7.66
C GLY A 13 -12.31 3.80 7.11
N ASN A 14 -11.94 4.93 6.51
CA ASN A 14 -12.87 5.88 5.88
C ASN A 14 -13.19 5.55 4.41
N GLY A 15 -12.67 4.44 3.87
CA GLY A 15 -12.83 4.06 2.47
C GLY A 15 -12.03 4.90 1.47
N ASP A 16 -11.07 5.69 1.95
CA ASP A 16 -10.19 6.51 1.12
C ASP A 16 -9.00 5.68 0.61
N ILE A 17 -9.20 5.03 -0.53
CA ILE A 17 -8.20 4.16 -1.18
C ILE A 17 -7.00 4.97 -1.65
N THR A 18 -7.22 6.19 -2.14
CA THR A 18 -6.16 7.05 -2.67
C THR A 18 -5.14 7.33 -1.58
N LYS A 19 -5.61 7.74 -0.40
CA LYS A 19 -4.73 7.97 0.75
C LYS A 19 -3.97 6.71 1.17
N ALA A 20 -4.63 5.55 1.16
CA ALA A 20 -3.97 4.29 1.49
C ALA A 20 -2.83 3.94 0.52
N ILE A 21 -2.98 4.23 -0.77
CA ILE A 21 -1.92 4.03 -1.78
C ILE A 21 -0.77 5.01 -1.54
N GLU A 22 -1.07 6.29 -1.29
CA GLU A 22 -0.05 7.32 -1.00
C GLU A 22 0.81 6.95 0.23
N ASP A 23 0.18 6.45 1.29
CA ASP A 23 0.88 6.00 2.49
C ASP A 23 1.80 4.78 2.19
N ILE A 24 1.35 3.84 1.35
CA ILE A 24 2.14 2.67 0.93
C ILE A 24 3.35 3.10 0.08
N GLU A 25 3.16 4.02 -0.86
CA GLU A 25 4.23 4.57 -1.70
C GLU A 25 5.32 5.22 -0.86
N LEU A 26 4.93 6.01 0.15
CA LEU A 26 5.87 6.65 1.07
C LEU A 26 6.71 5.62 1.81
N ILE A 27 6.06 4.61 2.41
CA ILE A 27 6.73 3.54 3.16
C ILE A 27 7.68 2.75 2.26
N ALA A 28 7.26 2.42 1.04
CA ALA A 28 8.08 1.67 0.09
C ALA A 28 9.34 2.45 -0.31
N LYS A 29 9.19 3.76 -0.56
CA LYS A 29 10.30 4.66 -0.86
C LYS A 29 11.28 4.79 0.31
N GLU A 30 10.78 5.03 1.52
CA GLU A 30 11.62 5.15 2.74
C GLU A 30 12.42 3.88 3.03
N LYS A 31 11.84 2.72 2.75
CA LYS A 31 12.48 1.41 2.97
C LYS A 31 13.28 0.92 1.78
N ASN A 32 13.26 1.62 0.65
CA ASN A 32 13.86 1.20 -0.63
C ASN A 32 13.46 -0.25 -1.01
N VAL A 33 12.15 -0.52 -0.94
CA VAL A 33 11.56 -1.83 -1.26
C VAL A 33 10.58 -1.71 -2.43
N GLU A 34 10.52 -2.75 -3.26
CA GLU A 34 9.46 -2.87 -4.25
C GLU A 34 8.17 -3.34 -3.57
N TYR A 35 7.03 -3.02 -4.18
CA TYR A 35 5.74 -3.48 -3.67
C TYR A 35 4.72 -3.73 -4.78
N ASP A 36 3.77 -4.63 -4.50
CA ASP A 36 2.53 -4.79 -5.26
C ASP A 36 1.32 -4.51 -4.33
N THR A 37 0.19 -4.15 -4.92
CA THR A 37 -1.09 -3.98 -4.23
C THR A 37 -2.14 -4.97 -4.76
N TYR A 38 -2.95 -5.51 -3.85
CA TYR A 38 -4.08 -6.37 -4.17
C TYR A 38 -5.32 -5.93 -3.38
N TYR A 39 -6.48 -5.90 -4.02
CA TYR A 39 -7.74 -5.46 -3.42
C TYR A 39 -8.66 -6.64 -3.11
N THR A 40 -9.31 -6.61 -1.93
CA THR A 40 -10.26 -7.64 -1.47
C THR A 40 -11.68 -7.11 -1.32
#